data_AF-A0A5F0K9F0-F1
#
_entry.id   AF-A0A5F0K9F0-F1
#
_cell.length_a   1.000
_cell.length_b   1.000
_cell.length_c   1.000
_cell.angle_alpha   90.00
_cell.angle_beta   90.00
_cell.angle_gamma   90.00
#
_symmetry.space_group_name_H-M   'P 1'
#
loop_
_entity.id
_entity.type
_entity.pdbx_description
1 polymer ?
#
loop_
_entity_poly.entity_id
_entity_poly.type
_entity_poly.pdbx_seq_one_letter_code
_entity_poly.pdbx_strand_id
1 'polypeptide(L)'
;MSRTLVISLVCLVITVPPVVRADVYQCSRNGRITFSDIPCSSDAKPLPLNIYTPPPEEVEKAIKQTRDIEESLANSQKQREQEAARKEEERQAGQLQK
;
A
#
# COMPACT_ATOMS: atom_id res chain seq x y z
N MET A 1 -8.98 -34.67 -22.25
CA MET A 1 -8.47 -33.61 -21.36
C MET A 1 -7.53 -34.24 -20.34
N SER A 2 -6.29 -33.77 -20.26
CA SER A 2 -5.24 -34.44 -19.47
C SER A 2 -5.55 -34.37 -17.98
N ARG A 3 -5.56 -35.52 -17.29
CA ARG A 3 -5.78 -35.60 -15.84
C ARG A 3 -4.76 -34.74 -15.06
N THR A 4 -3.57 -34.54 -15.61
CA THR A 4 -2.52 -33.68 -15.04
C THR A 4 -2.90 -32.19 -15.05
N LEU A 5 -3.62 -31.71 -16.08
CA LEU A 5 -4.11 -30.33 -16.14
C LEU A 5 -5.23 -30.07 -15.12
N VAL A 6 -6.04 -31.08 -14.83
CA VAL A 6 -7.11 -30.97 -13.83
C VAL A 6 -6.50 -30.90 -12.43
N ILE A 7 -5.50 -31.72 -12.13
CA ILE A 7 -4.82 -31.73 -10.82
C ILE A 7 -4.08 -30.42 -10.56
N SER A 8 -3.39 -29.87 -11.57
CA SER A 8 -2.69 -28.59 -11.42
C SER A 8 -3.64 -27.41 -11.23
N LEU A 9 -4.80 -27.41 -11.91
CA LEU A 9 -5.82 -26.37 -11.74
C LEU A 9 -6.45 -26.41 -10.35
N VAL A 10 -6.70 -27.61 -9.80
CA VAL A 10 -7.27 -27.79 -8.46
C VAL A 10 -6.30 -27.30 -7.38
N CYS A 11 -5.00 -27.57 -7.50
CA CYS A 11 -4.01 -27.06 -6.54
C CYS A 11 -3.93 -25.51 -6.54
N LEU A 12 -4.13 -24.85 -7.68
CA LEU A 12 -4.08 -23.38 -7.78
C LEU A 12 -5.25 -22.71 -7.07
N VAL A 13 -6.41 -23.37 -6.97
CA VAL A 13 -7.60 -22.85 -6.28
C VAL A 13 -7.45 -22.93 -4.75
N ILE A 14 -6.64 -23.86 -4.24
CA ILE A 14 -6.44 -24.09 -2.80
C ILE A 14 -5.46 -23.08 -2.18
N THR A 15 -4.66 -22.38 -2.99
CA THR A 15 -3.64 -21.44 -2.50
C THR A 15 -4.16 -20.03 -2.22
N VAL A 16 -5.47 -19.77 -2.25
CA VAL A 16 -6.01 -18.50 -1.75
C VAL A 16 -5.92 -18.54 -0.23
N PRO A 17 -4.97 -17.84 0.42
CA PRO A 17 -4.92 -17.83 1.86
C PRO A 17 -6.24 -17.23 2.37
N PRO A 18 -6.88 -17.83 3.37
CA PRO A 18 -7.98 -17.15 4.04
C PRO A 18 -7.46 -15.79 4.52
N VAL A 19 -8.29 -14.75 4.40
CA VAL A 19 -8.01 -13.47 5.03
C VAL A 19 -8.04 -13.71 6.54
N VAL A 20 -6.91 -14.12 7.11
CA VAL A 20 -6.75 -14.31 8.55
C VAL A 20 -6.73 -12.91 9.13
N ARG A 21 -7.87 -12.44 9.64
CA ARG A 21 -7.87 -11.27 10.50
C ARG A 21 -7.07 -11.64 11.73
N ALA A 22 -6.02 -10.87 12.02
CA ALA A 22 -5.30 -11.01 13.27
C ALA A 22 -6.25 -10.59 14.40
N ASP A 23 -6.72 -11.55 15.18
CA ASP A 23 -7.48 -11.28 16.39
C ASP A 23 -6.55 -10.61 17.40
N VAL A 24 -6.97 -9.48 17.97
CA VAL A 24 -6.21 -8.77 19.00
C VAL A 24 -6.78 -9.16 20.35
N TYR A 25 -5.94 -9.61 21.27
CA TYR A 25 -6.28 -9.98 22.64
C TYR A 25 -5.77 -8.92 23.60
N GLN A 26 -6.58 -8.61 24.61
CA GLN A 26 -6.16 -7.75 25.71
C GLN A 26 -5.66 -8.61 26.87
N CYS A 27 -4.41 -8.41 27.27
CA CYS A 27 -3.77 -9.21 28.29
C CYS A 27 -3.39 -8.36 29.49
N SER A 28 -3.69 -8.83 30.70
CA SER A 28 -3.23 -8.23 31.94
C SER A 28 -2.02 -9.00 32.47
N ARG A 29 -0.84 -8.39 32.50
CA ARG A 29 0.36 -8.94 33.13
C ARG A 29 0.95 -7.94 34.11
N ASN A 30 1.17 -8.38 35.35
CA ASN A 30 1.80 -7.57 36.41
C ASN A 30 1.14 -6.20 36.59
N GLY A 31 -0.19 -6.14 36.52
CA GLY A 31 -0.97 -4.89 36.64
C GLY A 31 -0.93 -3.97 35.43
N ARG A 32 -0.33 -4.39 34.30
CA ARG A 32 -0.30 -3.64 33.04
C ARG A 32 -1.13 -4.34 31.97
N ILE A 33 -1.81 -3.54 31.15
CA ILE A 33 -2.54 -4.02 29.98
C ILE A 33 -1.61 -3.98 28.76
N THR A 34 -1.53 -5.09 28.04
CA THR A 34 -0.82 -5.22 26.75
C THR A 34 -1.75 -5.84 25.71
N PHE A 35 -1.58 -5.44 24.45
CA PHE A 35 -2.32 -6.04 23.33
C PHE A 35 -1.40 -7.03 22.60
N SER A 36 -1.95 -8.18 22.22
CA SER A 36 -1.23 -9.29 21.62
C SER A 36 -2.06 -9.89 20.48
N ASP A 37 -1.43 -10.33 19.40
CA ASP A 37 -2.05 -11.13 18.34
C ASP A 37 -2.15 -12.63 18.69
N ILE A 38 -1.55 -13.02 19.81
CA ILE A 38 -1.59 -14.38 20.38
C ILE A 38 -2.38 -14.35 21.69
N PRO A 39 -3.30 -15.32 21.94
CA PRO A 39 -4.05 -15.38 23.19
C PRO A 39 -3.12 -15.59 24.39
N CYS A 40 -3.35 -14.84 25.47
CA CYS A 40 -2.52 -14.90 26.68
C CYS A 40 -2.85 -16.06 27.62
N SER A 41 -4.02 -16.69 27.43
CA SER A 41 -4.49 -17.89 28.10
C SER A 41 -5.48 -18.63 27.19
N SER A 42 -5.78 -19.88 27.50
CA SER A 42 -6.70 -20.70 26.69
C SER A 42 -8.15 -20.19 26.67
N ASP A 43 -8.52 -19.36 27.64
CA ASP A 43 -9.83 -18.72 27.77
C ASP A 43 -9.84 -17.25 27.32
N ALA A 44 -8.71 -16.73 26.82
CA ALA A 44 -8.61 -15.36 26.35
C ALA A 44 -9.56 -15.13 25.17
N LYS A 45 -10.38 -14.09 25.27
CA LYS A 45 -11.34 -13.71 24.22
C LYS A 45 -10.75 -12.62 23.32
N PRO A 46 -10.97 -12.68 22.01
CA PRO A 46 -10.62 -11.59 21.11
C PRO A 46 -11.29 -10.28 21.56
N LEU A 47 -10.55 -9.19 21.49
CA LEU A 47 -11.04 -7.85 21.70
C LEU A 47 -11.89 -7.46 20.47
N PRO A 48 -13.16 -7.07 20.65
CA PRO A 48 -13.99 -6.61 19.54
C PRO A 48 -13.43 -5.29 19.00
N LEU A 49 -12.85 -5.34 17.81
CA LEU A 49 -12.39 -4.14 17.11
C LEU A 49 -13.49 -3.62 16.20
N ASN A 50 -13.81 -2.33 16.31
CA ASN A 50 -14.64 -1.65 15.34
C ASN A 50 -13.80 -1.28 14.11
N ILE A 51 -13.76 -2.17 13.13
CA ILE A 51 -12.98 -1.96 11.91
C ILE A 51 -13.79 -1.08 10.96
N TYR A 52 -13.41 0.19 10.85
CA TYR A 52 -13.92 1.05 9.79
C TYR A 52 -13.33 0.61 8.46
N THR A 53 -14.18 0.11 7.56
CA THR A 53 -13.82 -0.10 6.16
C THR A 53 -14.47 1.02 5.36
N PRO A 54 -13.69 1.92 4.72
CA PRO A 54 -14.27 3.01 3.95
C PRO A 54 -15.13 2.47 2.80
N PRO A 55 -16.21 3.17 2.41
CA PRO A 55 -17.03 2.79 1.28
C PRO A 55 -16.20 2.81 -0.02
N PRO A 56 -16.58 1.99 -1.02
CA PRO A 56 -15.81 1.87 -2.25
C PRO A 56 -15.66 3.20 -3.01
N GLU A 57 -16.66 4.07 -2.92
CA GLU A 57 -16.62 5.42 -3.52
C GLU A 57 -15.49 6.28 -2.91
N GLU A 58 -15.30 6.25 -1.59
CA GLU A 58 -14.22 6.97 -0.91
C GLU A 58 -12.85 6.42 -1.31
N VAL A 59 -12.74 5.10 -1.46
CA VAL A 59 -11.52 4.44 -1.92
C VAL A 59 -11.18 4.85 -3.35
N GLU A 60 -12.16 4.84 -4.26
CA GLU A 60 -11.96 5.25 -5.65
C GLU A 60 -11.56 6.71 -5.76
N LYS A 61 -12.19 7.59 -4.98
CA LYS A 61 -11.83 9.01 -4.89
C LYS A 61 -10.38 9.18 -4.44
N ALA A 62 -9.94 8.47 -3.40
CA ALA A 62 -8.58 8.53 -2.92
C ALA A 62 -7.58 8.05 -3.98
N ILE A 63 -7.88 6.94 -4.68
CA ILE A 63 -7.06 6.42 -5.78
C ILE A 63 -6.91 7.47 -6.89
N LYS A 64 -8.03 8.09 -7.29
CA LYS A 64 -8.02 9.13 -8.32
C LYS A 64 -7.16 10.32 -7.90
N GLN A 65 -7.32 10.80 -6.66
CA GLN A 65 -6.52 11.91 -6.13
C GLN A 65 -5.02 11.58 -6.13
N THR A 66 -4.63 10.39 -5.70
CA THR A 66 -3.23 9.96 -5.73
C THR A 66 -2.68 9.98 -7.15
N ARG A 67 -3.42 9.42 -8.12
CA ARG A 67 -3.01 9.41 -9.53
C ARG A 67 -2.84 10.83 -10.08
N ASP A 68 -3.78 11.72 -9.79
CA ASP A 68 -3.74 13.10 -10.28
C ASP A 68 -2.53 13.85 -9.67
N ILE A 69 -2.19 13.58 -8.40
CA ILE A 69 -0.98 14.13 -7.74
C ILE A 69 0.29 13.59 -8.42
N GLU A 70 0.39 12.28 -8.62
CA GLU A 70 1.56 11.65 -9.25
C GLU A 70 1.80 12.19 -10.66
N GLU A 71 0.75 12.35 -11.46
CA GLU A 71 0.83 12.93 -12.80
C GLU A 71 1.29 14.40 -12.73
N SER A 72 0.73 15.18 -11.82
CA SER A 72 1.14 16.59 -11.63
C SER A 72 2.60 16.71 -11.21
N LEU A 73 3.09 15.78 -10.38
CA LEU A 73 4.46 15.75 -9.91
C LEU A 73 5.42 15.41 -11.06
N ALA A 74 5.10 14.40 -11.86
CA ALA A 74 5.89 14.00 -13.02
C ALA A 74 5.98 15.14 -14.05
N ASN A 75 4.85 15.80 -14.35
CA ASN A 75 4.82 16.95 -15.25
C ASN A 75 5.66 18.12 -14.70
N SER A 76 5.54 18.42 -13.42
CA SER A 76 6.32 19.48 -12.76
C SER A 76 7.81 19.19 -12.78
N GLN A 77 8.23 17.92 -12.60
CA GLN A 77 9.63 17.52 -12.72
C GLN A 77 10.15 17.73 -14.14
N LYS A 78 9.42 17.25 -15.15
CA LYS A 78 9.79 17.44 -16.56
C LYS A 78 9.93 18.91 -16.95
N GLN A 79 9.03 19.77 -16.49
CA GLN A 79 9.11 21.21 -16.74
C GLN A 79 10.38 21.82 -16.12
N ARG A 80 10.71 21.46 -14.88
CA ARG A 80 11.93 21.95 -14.21
C ARG A 80 13.20 21.48 -14.93
N GLU A 81 13.23 20.25 -15.42
CA GLU A 81 14.36 19.73 -16.19
C GLU A 81 14.54 20.49 -17.51
N GLN A 82 13.45 20.74 -18.24
CA GLN A 82 13.49 21.52 -19.47
C GLN A 82 13.93 22.97 -19.23
N GLU A 83 13.46 23.59 -18.15
CA GLU A 83 13.88 24.94 -17.79
C GLU A 83 15.36 24.98 -17.37
N ALA A 84 15.84 23.98 -16.63
CA ALA A 84 17.24 23.87 -16.26
C ALA A 84 18.14 23.69 -17.50
N ALA A 85 17.74 22.81 -18.44
CA ALA A 85 18.47 22.61 -19.69
C ALA A 85 18.54 23.90 -20.53
N ARG A 86 17.41 24.61 -20.68
CA ARG A 86 17.38 25.89 -21.41
C ARG A 86 18.29 26.95 -20.78
N LYS A 87 18.27 27.08 -19.44
CA LYS A 87 19.14 28.02 -18.72
C LYS A 87 20.62 27.68 -18.88
N GLU A 88 20.95 26.39 -18.96
CA GLU A 88 22.32 25.94 -19.18
C GLU A 88 22.80 26.27 -20.61
N GLU A 89 21.96 26.02 -21.63
CA GLU A 89 22.24 26.41 -23.02
C GLU A 89 22.45 27.93 -23.16
N GLU A 90 21.59 28.74 -22.53
CA GLU A 90 21.72 30.21 -22.51
C GLU A 90 23.03 30.65 -21.84
N ARG A 91 23.43 30.01 -20.73
CA ARG A 91 24.70 30.28 -20.06
C ARG A 91 25.89 29.96 -20.96
N GLN A 92 25.89 28.81 -21.62
CA GLN A 92 26.97 28.39 -22.51
C GLN A 92 27.08 29.31 -23.72
N ALA A 93 25.96 29.68 -24.33
CA ALA A 93 25.93 30.63 -25.45
C ALA A 93 26.48 32.01 -25.05
N GLY A 94 26.16 32.50 -23.85
CA GLY A 94 26.70 33.76 -23.33
C GLY A 94 28.19 33.72 -22.99
N GLN A 95 28.73 32.55 -22.62
CA GLN A 95 30.16 32.36 -22.38
C GLN A 95 30.99 32.33 -23.67
N LEU A 96 30.45 31.79 -24.76
CA LEU A 96 31.12 31.72 -26.07
C LEU A 96 31.18 33.07 -26.81
N GLN A 97 30.37 34.05 -26.41
CA GLN A 97 30.34 35.39 -27.01
C GLN A 97 31.25 36.42 -26.31
N LYS A 98 32.03 35.99 -25.31
CA LYS A 98 32.90 36.85 -24.50
C LYS A 98 34.36 36.51 -24.72
#